data_AF-A0A4Y2S866-F1
#
_entry.id   AF-A0A4Y2S866-F1
#
_cell.length_a   1.000
_cell.length_b   1.000
_cell.length_c   1.000
_cell.angle_alpha   90.00
_cell.angle_beta   90.00
_cell.angle_gamma   90.00
#
_symmetry.space_group_name_H-M   'P 1'
#
loop_
_entity.id
_entity.type
_entity.pdbx_description
1 polymer ?
#
loop_
_entity_poly.entity_id
_entity_poly.type
_entity_poly.pdbx_seq_one_letter_code
_entity_poly.pdbx_strand_id
1 'polypeptide(L)'
;MDGSRINSETGFAVCILKNNISTEECLFRLGSCNTVFQAKLAAIDFAAGWALRNNAKINILTDSQCSIDAIKSTKPRFEFVNNIKRNIFNARQLISDLDEGAYNN
;
A
#
# COMPACT_ATOMS: atom_id res chain seq x y z
N MET A 1 -2.44 5.71 3.65
CA MET A 1 -0.99 5.71 3.29
C MET A 1 -0.78 6.62 2.10
N ASP A 2 0.43 7.16 1.91
CA ASP A 2 0.74 8.02 0.77
C ASP A 2 2.19 7.82 0.29
N GLY A 3 2.41 8.04 -0.99
CA GLY A 3 3.72 7.97 -1.64
C GLY A 3 4.07 9.33 -2.24
N SER A 4 5.29 9.81 -1.96
CA SER A 4 5.76 11.11 -2.41
C SER A 4 7.11 11.01 -3.11
N ARG A 5 7.40 12.02 -3.94
CA ARG A 5 8.69 12.18 -4.61
C ARG A 5 9.12 13.64 -4.59
N ILE A 6 10.33 13.89 -4.12
CA ILE A 6 10.98 15.19 -4.17
C ILE A 6 12.31 15.01 -4.88
N ASN A 7 12.51 15.75 -5.98
CA ASN A 7 13.67 15.58 -6.86
C ASN A 7 13.81 14.12 -7.34
N SER A 8 14.96 13.49 -7.09
CA SER A 8 15.25 12.09 -7.39
C SER A 8 14.94 11.13 -6.24
N GLU A 9 14.49 11.63 -5.09
CA GLU A 9 14.18 10.82 -3.91
C GLU A 9 12.68 10.52 -3.85
N THR A 10 12.36 9.26 -3.59
CA THR A 10 10.99 8.78 -3.47
C THR A 10 10.82 8.09 -2.14
N GLY A 11 9.65 8.23 -1.51
CA GLY A 11 9.34 7.56 -0.26
C GLY A 11 7.85 7.31 -0.13
N PHE A 12 7.49 6.52 0.87
CA PHE A 12 6.10 6.31 1.24
C PHE A 12 5.95 6.30 2.76
N ALA A 13 4.74 6.64 3.20
CA ALA A 13 4.34 6.67 4.59
C ALA A 13 3.10 5.79 4.78
N VAL A 14 3.12 4.95 5.81
CA VAL A 14 1.97 4.14 6.24
C VAL A 14 1.62 4.54 7.67
N CYS A 15 0.36 4.86 7.89
CA CYS A 15 -0.20 5.10 9.21
C CYS A 15 -1.17 3.97 9.53
N ILE A 16 -1.04 3.41 10.73
CA ILE A 16 -1.88 2.34 11.24
C ILE A 16 -2.80 2.94 12.28
N LEU A 17 -4.10 2.85 11.99
CA LEU A 17 -5.15 3.38 12.84
C LEU A 17 -5.84 2.23 13.58
N LYS A 18 -5.98 2.36 14.90
CA LYS A 18 -6.83 1.50 15.72
C LYS A 18 -7.89 2.39 16.38
N ASN A 19 -9.16 2.12 16.10
CA ASN A 19 -10.29 2.94 16.57
C ASN A 19 -10.11 4.44 16.22
N ASN A 20 -9.66 4.74 15.00
CA ASN A 20 -9.35 6.09 14.50
C ASN A 20 -8.20 6.82 15.23
N ILE A 21 -7.44 6.14 16.08
CA ILE A 21 -6.26 6.68 16.75
C ILE A 21 -5.02 6.13 16.04
N SER A 22 -4.09 7.01 15.66
CA SER A 22 -2.77 6.63 15.11
C SER A 22 -2.00 5.88 16.17
N THR A 23 -1.70 4.61 15.90
CA THR A 23 -0.92 3.75 16.81
C THR A 23 0.50 3.54 16.32
N GLU A 24 0.69 3.47 15.00
CA GLU A 24 2.00 3.28 14.38
C GLU A 24 2.11 4.11 13.10
N GLU A 25 3.25 4.75 12.92
CA GLU A 25 3.59 5.51 11.71
C GLU A 25 4.93 4.99 11.19
N CYS A 26 4.93 4.55 9.93
CA CYS A 26 6.09 3.98 9.28
C CYS A 26 6.46 4.85 8.08
N LEU A 27 7.72 5.32 8.06
CA LEU A 27 8.28 6.16 7.00
C LEU A 27 9.38 5.38 6.27
N PHE A 28 9.26 5.27 4.95
CA PHE A 28 10.19 4.54 4.12
C PHE A 28 10.76 5.44 3.02
N ARG A 29 12.08 5.38 2.86
CA ARG A 29 12.78 5.97 1.74
C ARG A 29 13.13 4.89 0.74
N LEU A 30 12.69 5.07 -0.49
CA LEU A 30 13.04 4.19 -1.61
C LEU A 30 14.34 4.67 -2.27
N GLY A 31 14.92 3.80 -3.12
CA GLY A 31 16.08 4.16 -3.93
C GLY A 31 15.81 5.34 -4.87
N SER A 32 16.89 5.94 -5.38
CA SER A 32 16.81 7.00 -6.38
C SER A 32 16.09 6.53 -7.64
N CYS A 33 15.35 7.42 -8.30
CA CYS A 33 14.63 7.18 -9.57
C CYS A 33 13.38 6.29 -9.49
N ASN A 34 12.89 5.95 -8.29
CA ASN A 34 11.56 5.35 -8.16
C ASN A 34 10.46 6.36 -8.53
N THR A 35 9.29 5.83 -8.88
CA THR A 35 8.09 6.63 -9.18
C THR A 35 7.18 6.69 -7.96
N VAL A 36 6.35 7.73 -7.89
CA VAL A 36 5.27 7.82 -6.88
C VAL A 36 4.35 6.59 -6.95
N PHE A 37 4.10 6.07 -8.15
CA PHE A 37 3.32 4.85 -8.35
C PHE A 37 3.95 3.62 -7.68
N GLN A 38 5.27 3.43 -7.83
CA GLN A 38 5.99 2.36 -7.13
C GLN A 38 5.97 2.55 -5.61
N ALA A 39 6.03 3.80 -5.14
CA ALA A 39 5.95 4.11 -3.72
C ALA A 39 4.59 3.74 -3.11
N LYS A 40 3.50 4.09 -3.79
CA LYS A 40 2.14 3.75 -3.34
C LYS A 40 1.89 2.25 -3.38
N LEU A 41 2.39 1.55 -4.41
CA LEU A 41 2.35 0.08 -4.45
C LEU A 41 3.17 -0.56 -3.32
N ALA A 42 4.37 -0.05 -3.02
CA ALA A 42 5.18 -0.52 -1.91
C ALA A 42 4.49 -0.29 -0.55
N ALA A 43 3.72 0.78 -0.41
CA ALA A 43 2.90 1.02 0.78
C ALA A 43 1.79 -0.03 0.94
N ILE A 44 1.11 -0.41 -0.15
CA ILE A 44 0.11 -1.50 -0.13
C ILE A 44 0.77 -2.83 0.26
N ASP A 45 1.92 -3.14 -0.33
CA ASP A 45 2.68 -4.36 -0.03
C ASP A 45 3.10 -4.42 1.45
N PHE A 46 3.58 -3.29 1.98
CA PHE A 46 3.93 -3.16 3.39
C PHE A 46 2.72 -3.42 4.29
N ALA A 47 1.56 -2.84 3.98
CA ALA A 47 0.34 -3.05 4.77
C ALA A 47 -0.09 -4.53 4.76
N ALA A 48 -0.05 -5.19 3.60
CA ALA A 48 -0.32 -6.63 3.50
C ALA A 48 0.65 -7.47 4.33
N GLY A 49 1.95 -7.16 4.25
CA GLY A 49 2.99 -7.80 5.07
C GLY A 49 2.80 -7.56 6.57
N TRP A 50 2.40 -6.35 6.98
CA TRP A 50 2.09 -6.03 8.37
C TRP A 50 0.90 -6.84 8.87
N ALA A 51 -0.16 -6.99 8.07
CA ALA A 51 -1.33 -7.81 8.41
C ALA A 51 -0.92 -9.26 8.66
N LEU A 52 -0.12 -9.85 7.76
CA LEU A 52 0.38 -11.22 7.89
C LEU A 52 1.26 -11.41 9.12
N ARG A 53 2.18 -10.48 9.38
CA ARG A 53 3.10 -10.55 10.53
C ARG A 53 2.37 -10.44 11.87
N ASN A 54 1.32 -9.63 11.94
CA ASN A 54 0.56 -9.40 13.17
C ASN A 54 -0.69 -10.27 13.27
N ASN A 55 -0.97 -11.09 12.25
CA ASN A 55 -2.21 -11.84 12.10
C ASN A 55 -3.46 -10.98 12.39
N ALA A 56 -3.43 -9.75 11.90
CA ALA A 56 -4.41 -8.71 12.22
C ALA A 56 -5.28 -8.41 11.00
N LYS A 57 -6.60 -8.32 11.23
CA LYS A 57 -7.52 -7.91 10.18
C LYS A 57 -7.42 -6.39 9.98
N ILE A 58 -7.19 -5.95 8.75
CA ILE A 58 -6.98 -4.54 8.40
C ILE A 58 -7.82 -4.12 7.20
N ASN A 59 -8.01 -2.81 7.08
CA ASN A 59 -8.52 -2.17 5.88
C ASN A 59 -7.40 -1.30 5.31
N ILE A 60 -7.17 -1.39 4.00
CA ILE A 60 -6.11 -0.65 3.32
C ILE A 60 -6.75 0.52 2.58
N LEU A 61 -6.41 1.74 3.00
CA LEU A 61 -6.88 2.98 2.40
C LEU A 61 -5.72 3.68 1.65
N THR A 62 -5.91 3.90 0.36
CA THR A 62 -4.98 4.61 -0.52
C THR A 62 -5.70 5.67 -1.33
N ASP A 63 -5.04 6.78 -1.63
CA ASP A 63 -5.55 7.85 -2.50
C ASP A 63 -5.24 7.61 -4.00
N SER A 64 -4.99 6.35 -4.39
CA SER A 64 -4.46 6.03 -5.70
C SER A 64 -5.29 4.96 -6.39
N GLN A 65 -6.31 5.40 -7.13
CA GLN A 65 -7.08 4.53 -8.01
C GLN A 65 -6.19 3.73 -8.97
N CYS A 66 -5.14 4.35 -9.53
CA CYS A 66 -4.16 3.66 -10.39
C CYS A 66 -3.51 2.44 -9.73
N SER A 67 -3.22 2.53 -8.42
CA SER A 67 -2.62 1.43 -7.65
C SER A 67 -3.64 0.33 -7.39
N ILE A 68 -4.87 0.70 -7.05
CA ILE A 68 -5.99 -0.24 -6.88
C ILE A 68 -6.25 -1.01 -8.17
N ASP A 69 -6.36 -0.31 -9.30
CA ASP A 69 -6.57 -0.91 -10.62
C ASP A 69 -5.41 -1.83 -11.00
N ALA A 70 -4.17 -1.46 -10.66
CA ALA A 70 -3.00 -2.28 -10.93
C ALA A 70 -3.06 -3.63 -10.22
N ILE A 71 -3.49 -3.63 -8.95
CA ILE A 71 -3.64 -4.84 -8.13
C ILE A 71 -4.84 -5.67 -8.58
N LYS A 72 -6.00 -5.03 -8.81
CA LYS A 72 -7.24 -5.72 -9.22
C LYS A 72 -7.20 -6.22 -10.66
N SER A 73 -6.31 -5.69 -11.50
CA SER A 73 -6.20 -6.10 -12.90
C SER A 73 -5.75 -7.56 -13.05
N THR A 74 -6.42 -8.31 -13.91
CA THR A 74 -6.04 -9.68 -14.31
C THR A 74 -4.90 -9.70 -15.35
N LYS A 75 -4.49 -8.53 -15.86
CA LYS A 75 -3.45 -8.43 -16.88
C LYS A 75 -2.07 -8.70 -16.24
N PRO A 76 -1.19 -9.45 -16.93
CA PRO A 76 0.21 -9.55 -16.53
C PRO A 76 0.84 -8.16 -16.56
N ARG A 77 1.52 -7.79 -15.49
CA ARG A 77 2.29 -6.54 -15.38
C ARG A 77 3.75 -6.86 -15.04
N PHE A 78 4.55 -5.83 -14.80
CA PHE A 78 5.91 -5.94 -14.27
C PHE A 78 5.96 -6.88 -13.05
N GLU A 79 7.07 -7.62 -12.92
CA GLU A 79 7.31 -8.57 -11.83
C GLU A 79 7.05 -7.96 -10.45
N PHE A 80 7.47 -6.71 -10.23
CA PHE A 80 7.19 -5.94 -9.03
C PHE A 80 5.69 -5.92 -8.66
N VAL A 81 4.81 -5.61 -9.61
CA VAL A 81 3.36 -5.56 -9.37
C VAL A 81 2.81 -6.96 -9.10
N ASN A 82 3.31 -7.99 -9.80
CA ASN A 82 2.84 -9.36 -9.61
C ASN A 82 3.24 -9.92 -8.24
N ASN A 83 4.42 -9.57 -7.73
CA ASN A 83 4.85 -9.95 -6.39
C ASN A 83 3.93 -9.35 -5.31
N ILE A 84 3.56 -8.08 -5.47
CA ILE A 84 2.64 -7.41 -4.55
C ILE A 84 1.24 -8.06 -4.60
N LYS A 85 0.73 -8.36 -5.81
CA LYS A 85 -0.53 -9.10 -5.96
C LYS A 85 -0.51 -10.42 -5.21
N ARG A 86 0.61 -11.16 -5.27
CA ARG A 86 0.77 -12.43 -4.55
C ARG A 86 0.77 -12.22 -3.04
N ASN A 87 1.43 -11.19 -2.53
CA ASN A 87 1.42 -10.87 -1.09
C ASN A 87 0.02 -10.49 -0.60
N ILE A 88 -0.71 -9.67 -1.35
CA ILE A 88 -2.10 -9.33 -1.08
C ILE A 88 -2.98 -10.59 -1.11
N PHE A 89 -2.79 -11.46 -2.11
CA PHE A 89 -3.51 -12.73 -2.18
C PHE A 89 -3.24 -13.64 -0.97
N ASN A 90 -2.00 -13.67 -0.47
CA ASN A 90 -1.66 -14.41 0.75
C ASN A 90 -2.34 -13.79 1.98
N ALA A 91 -2.43 -12.47 2.04
CA ALA A 91 -3.09 -11.72 3.11
C ALA A 91 -4.63 -11.61 2.95
N ARG A 92 -5.24 -12.23 1.94
CA ARG A 92 -6.66 -12.00 1.56
C ARG A 92 -7.70 -12.25 2.66
N GLN A 93 -7.38 -13.09 3.65
CA GLN A 93 -8.29 -13.35 4.79
C GLN A 93 -8.17 -12.29 5.90
N LEU A 94 -7.08 -11.53 5.87
CA LEU A 94 -6.75 -10.47 6.83
C LEU A 94 -7.06 -9.08 6.28
N ILE A 95 -7.03 -8.90 4.95
CA ILE A 95 -7.43 -7.65 4.33
C ILE A 95 -8.95 -7.71 4.09
N SER A 96 -9.72 -6.91 4.83
CA SER A 96 -11.18 -6.84 4.58
C SER A 96 -11.45 -6.08 3.29
N ASP A 97 -10.81 -4.91 3.13
CA ASP A 97 -11.03 -4.00 2.01
C ASP A 97 -9.73 -3.34 1.54
N LEU A 98 -9.65 -3.11 0.23
CA LEU A 98 -8.68 -2.25 -0.44
C LEU A 98 -9.45 -1.24 -1.28
N ASP A 99 -9.50 -0.01 -0.79
CA ASP A 99 -10.37 1.03 -1.34
C ASP A 99 -9.64 2.37 -1.50
N GLU A 100 -10.19 3.20 -2.39
CA GLU A 100 -9.79 4.58 -2.52
C GLU A 100 -10.26 5.34 -1.28
N GLY A 101 -9.35 5.99 -0.56
CA GLY A 101 -9.70 6.79 0.59
C GLY A 101 -10.57 7.97 0.16
N ALA A 102 -11.89 7.84 0.22
CA ALA A 102 -12.79 8.95 0.04
C ALA A 102 -12.51 9.96 1.16
N TYR A 103 -11.97 11.12 0.80
CA TYR A 103 -12.08 12.32 1.63
C TYR A 103 -13.57 12.68 1.69
N ASN A 104 -14.31 12.04 2.59
CA ASN A 104 -15.64 12.50 2.96
C ASN A 104 -15.43 13.80 3.74
N ASN A 105 -15.65 14.91 3.05
CA ASN A 105 -15.78 16.25 3.62
C ASN A 105 -17.21 16.45 4.10
#